data_AF-A0AA43KYI3-F1
#
_entry.id   AF-A0AA43KYI3-F1
#
_cell.length_a   1.000
_cell.length_b   1.000
_cell.length_c   1.000
_cell.angle_alpha   90.00
_cell.angle_beta   90.00
_cell.angle_gamma   90.00
#
_symmetry.space_group_name_H-M   'P 1'
#
loop_
_entity.id
_entity.type
_entity.pdbx_description
1 polymer ?
#
loop_
_entity_poly.entity_id
_entity_poly.type
_entity_poly.pdbx_seq_one_letter_code
_entity_poly.pdbx_strand_id
1 'polypeptide(L)'
;MKKRHLFLLVACLFLYGTGESLAQQKRESIALEHGAHRIGKRTDADMQQWREHGLGQFIHWGVYAIPGGHWEGKFYTGAAEWIRSWKEMPKAAYDSLYKEFNPTDFDAKAWAKMAKEMGVKYLIFTTKHHDGFCLWPSKYTDYTIANSPYKKDIVKEIVDAYNAEGIDVHLYFSIIDWNHPGYRSAPPQTKQDKDNYGEFLTFTANQLKELLTNYPTVKGLWFDGSWDKAWIEEAAWVDELGKELRAMKPGLVIGSRFRADENGKRHYDTNGDLIDDYDQTWERDLPKTMADLNGVDWDCVMTVPENQWGYHSDWRGYVKTSYDLIEMMAHAVSMNGNFVLNFGPDGKGNIRPEETQLAKEIGEWMKINHEAIYGAEHAGLEKQGWGYYTQKGNKVYMIVFNPSISKKLKTVFPRGGSIPEKAYFLDGQKEMPVIDGGRNKQNERIFYISIPENHQTDQPFVIVLDLKDNSTDKGSYQQAKT
;
A
#
# COMPACT_ATOMS: atom_id res chain seq x y z
N MET A 1 -64.65 37.38 -34.09
CA MET A 1 -63.59 36.86 -34.98
C MET A 1 -62.51 36.21 -34.14
N LYS A 2 -62.32 34.90 -34.28
CA LYS A 2 -61.45 34.05 -33.47
C LYS A 2 -59.97 34.29 -33.84
N LYS A 3 -59.11 34.61 -32.87
CA LYS A 3 -57.65 34.59 -33.04
C LYS A 3 -57.12 33.22 -32.60
N ARG A 4 -56.45 32.53 -33.52
CA ARG A 4 -55.83 31.21 -33.35
C ARG A 4 -54.56 31.34 -32.50
N HIS A 5 -54.41 30.51 -31.48
CA HIS A 5 -53.14 30.25 -30.81
C HIS A 5 -52.38 29.17 -31.59
N LEU A 6 -51.16 29.48 -32.01
CA LEU A 6 -50.22 28.55 -32.65
C LEU A 6 -49.23 28.10 -31.57
N PHE A 7 -49.39 26.88 -31.05
CA PHE A 7 -48.38 26.22 -30.23
C PHE A 7 -47.34 25.58 -31.16
N LEU A 8 -46.09 26.02 -31.09
CA LEU A 8 -44.97 25.32 -31.71
C LEU A 8 -44.56 24.16 -30.80
N LEU A 9 -44.77 22.94 -31.26
CA LEU A 9 -44.23 21.71 -30.69
C LEU A 9 -42.82 21.52 -31.25
N VAL A 10 -41.79 21.73 -30.43
CA VAL A 10 -40.40 21.35 -30.75
C VAL A 10 -40.23 19.89 -30.34
N ALA A 11 -40.15 19.00 -31.33
CA ALA A 11 -39.81 17.60 -31.13
C ALA A 11 -38.28 17.48 -31.02
N CYS A 12 -37.76 17.20 -29.82
CA CYS A 12 -36.36 16.80 -29.64
C CYS A 12 -36.24 15.29 -29.89
N LEU A 13 -35.70 14.95 -31.06
CA LEU A 13 -35.19 13.61 -31.39
C LEU A 13 -33.90 13.36 -30.59
N PHE A 14 -33.96 12.52 -29.57
CA PHE A 14 -32.76 11.95 -28.94
C PHE A 14 -32.27 10.76 -29.77
N LEU A 15 -31.23 10.99 -30.56
CA LEU A 15 -30.42 9.93 -31.16
C LEU A 15 -29.51 9.37 -30.06
N TYR A 16 -29.81 8.15 -29.59
CA TYR A 16 -28.91 7.39 -28.73
C TYR A 16 -27.77 6.83 -29.59
N GLY A 17 -26.60 7.45 -29.49
CA GLY A 17 -25.34 6.89 -29.97
C GLY A 17 -24.76 5.94 -28.93
N THR A 18 -24.59 4.68 -29.32
CA THR A 18 -23.79 3.68 -28.61
C THR A 18 -22.31 3.95 -28.80
N GLY A 19 -21.59 4.10 -27.70
CA GLY A 19 -20.13 4.25 -27.68
C GLY A 19 -19.69 4.97 -26.42
N GLU A 20 -19.55 4.24 -25.31
CA GLU A 20 -18.70 4.71 -24.21
C GLU A 20 -17.25 4.61 -24.68
N SER A 21 -16.80 5.61 -25.44
CA SER A 21 -15.46 6.11 -25.15
C SER A 21 -15.64 6.97 -23.90
N LEU A 22 -14.83 6.70 -22.87
CA LEU A 22 -14.55 7.73 -21.88
C LEU A 22 -13.94 8.87 -22.69
N ALA A 23 -14.78 9.84 -23.07
CA ALA A 23 -14.31 11.12 -23.54
C ALA A 23 -13.58 11.72 -22.34
N GLN A 24 -12.27 11.47 -22.28
CA GLN A 24 -11.37 12.16 -21.38
C GLN A 24 -11.57 13.63 -21.71
N GLN A 25 -12.33 14.31 -20.87
CA GLN A 25 -12.59 15.74 -20.97
C GLN A 25 -11.21 16.35 -21.15
N LYS A 26 -10.98 17.00 -22.30
CA LYS A 26 -9.65 17.44 -22.72
C LYS A 26 -9.14 18.43 -21.68
N ARG A 27 -8.47 17.93 -20.64
CA ARG A 27 -7.88 18.73 -19.58
C ARG A 27 -6.83 19.60 -20.27
N GLU A 28 -6.91 20.91 -20.06
CA GLU A 28 -5.81 21.78 -20.45
C GLU A 28 -4.61 21.39 -19.59
N SER A 29 -3.66 20.67 -20.19
CA SER A 29 -2.39 20.29 -19.57
C SER A 29 -1.31 21.29 -19.99
N ILE A 30 -0.44 21.64 -19.06
CA ILE A 30 0.78 22.38 -19.38
C ILE A 30 1.91 21.38 -19.70
N ALA A 31 2.89 21.80 -20.51
CA ALA A 31 4.11 21.01 -20.68
C ALA A 31 4.90 21.04 -19.38
N LEU A 32 5.30 19.86 -18.89
CA LEU A 32 6.17 19.71 -17.72
C LEU A 32 7.46 18.97 -18.12
N GLU A 33 8.60 19.42 -17.62
CA GLU A 33 9.91 18.80 -17.82
C GLU A 33 10.18 17.70 -16.80
N HIS A 34 9.71 17.85 -15.55
CA HIS A 34 10.03 16.96 -14.43
C HIS A 34 8.79 16.35 -13.74
N GLY A 35 7.62 16.47 -14.36
CA GLY A 35 6.36 15.87 -13.90
C GLY A 35 6.28 14.34 -14.07
N ALA A 36 5.07 13.84 -14.29
CA ALA A 36 4.84 12.42 -14.55
C ALA A 36 5.54 11.98 -15.86
N HIS A 37 6.25 10.85 -15.82
CA HIS A 37 6.92 10.31 -17.03
C HIS A 37 5.97 9.52 -17.93
N ARG A 38 4.77 9.21 -17.43
CA ARG A 38 3.75 8.41 -18.10
C ARG A 38 2.38 8.78 -17.58
N ILE A 39 1.37 8.52 -18.39
CA ILE A 39 -0.04 8.61 -17.99
C ILE A 39 -0.56 7.21 -17.72
N GLY A 40 -1.16 7.01 -16.55
CA GLY A 40 -1.74 5.73 -16.13
C GLY A 40 -0.70 4.70 -15.69
N LYS A 41 -1.15 3.45 -15.59
CA LYS A 41 -0.40 2.34 -14.99
C LYS A 41 0.72 1.83 -15.88
N ARG A 42 1.80 1.35 -15.27
CA ARG A 42 2.78 0.47 -15.92
C ARG A 42 2.14 -0.88 -16.26
N THR A 43 2.56 -1.46 -17.37
CA THR A 43 2.05 -2.72 -17.93
C THR A 43 3.14 -3.79 -18.12
N ASP A 44 4.37 -3.50 -17.70
CA ASP A 44 5.46 -4.46 -17.68
C ASP A 44 5.27 -5.52 -16.58
N ALA A 45 5.98 -6.65 -16.74
CA ALA A 45 5.84 -7.82 -15.87
C ALA A 45 6.21 -7.52 -14.41
N ASP A 46 7.17 -6.62 -14.14
CA ASP A 46 7.56 -6.27 -12.77
C ASP A 46 6.43 -5.54 -12.04
N MET A 47 5.74 -4.61 -12.69
CA MET A 47 4.57 -3.94 -12.10
C MET A 47 3.33 -4.83 -12.06
N GLN A 48 3.15 -5.73 -13.02
CA GLN A 48 2.12 -6.75 -12.91
C GLN A 48 2.36 -7.65 -11.69
N GLN A 49 3.58 -8.15 -11.49
CA GLN A 49 3.95 -8.95 -10.33
C GLN A 49 3.67 -8.17 -9.03
N TRP A 50 4.08 -6.90 -8.95
CA TRP A 50 3.82 -6.07 -7.78
C TRP A 50 2.32 -5.92 -7.48
N ARG A 51 1.48 -5.74 -8.51
CA ARG A 51 0.01 -5.64 -8.36
C ARG A 51 -0.61 -6.96 -7.88
N GLU A 52 -0.03 -8.09 -8.27
CA GLU A 52 -0.54 -9.41 -7.90
C GLU A 52 -0.21 -9.81 -6.45
N HIS A 53 0.65 -9.06 -5.75
CA HIS A 53 1.08 -9.38 -4.40
C HIS A 53 -0.04 -9.33 -3.36
N GLY A 54 -0.89 -8.30 -3.37
CA GLY A 54 -2.03 -8.11 -2.46
C GLY A 54 -1.66 -7.82 -1.00
N LEU A 55 -0.71 -8.58 -0.42
CA LEU A 55 -0.24 -8.47 0.96
C LEU A 55 1.29 -8.33 1.03
N GLY A 56 1.75 -7.26 1.68
CA GLY A 56 3.14 -6.99 2.01
C GLY A 56 3.40 -6.83 3.50
N GLN A 57 4.69 -6.86 3.87
CA GLN A 57 5.18 -6.52 5.20
C GLN A 57 5.98 -5.23 5.13
N PHE A 58 5.89 -4.39 6.17
CA PHE A 58 6.82 -3.30 6.41
C PHE A 58 7.60 -3.62 7.69
N ILE A 59 8.90 -3.36 7.71
CA ILE A 59 9.69 -3.39 8.95
C ILE A 59 10.38 -2.05 9.14
N HIS A 60 10.04 -1.38 10.24
CA HIS A 60 10.75 -0.21 10.75
C HIS A 60 11.69 -0.61 11.88
N TRP A 61 12.97 -0.64 11.57
CA TRP A 61 14.01 -0.97 12.54
C TRP A 61 15.21 -0.03 12.45
N GLY A 62 15.81 0.25 13.60
CA GLY A 62 16.89 1.22 13.73
C GLY A 62 17.21 1.50 15.19
N VAL A 63 18.10 2.45 15.44
CA VAL A 63 18.57 2.74 16.81
C VAL A 63 17.47 3.31 17.72
N TYR A 64 16.38 3.86 17.17
CA TYR A 64 15.18 4.24 17.92
C TYR A 64 14.52 3.07 18.67
N ALA A 65 14.76 1.82 18.27
CA ALA A 65 14.24 0.64 18.95
C ALA A 65 14.90 0.40 20.31
N ILE A 66 16.08 0.98 20.58
CA ILE A 66 16.75 0.91 21.89
C ILE A 66 15.97 1.68 22.96
N PRO A 67 15.70 3.01 22.80
CA PRO A 67 14.90 3.75 23.76
C PRO A 67 13.42 3.32 23.75
N GLY A 68 12.91 2.80 22.63
CA GLY A 68 11.56 2.21 22.58
C GLY A 68 10.45 3.17 23.01
N GLY A 69 10.53 4.43 22.57
CA GLY A 69 9.59 5.48 22.96
C GLY A 69 9.77 6.05 24.37
N HIS A 70 10.91 5.76 25.03
CA HIS A 70 11.25 6.30 26.34
C HIS A 70 12.63 6.94 26.39
N TRP A 71 12.79 7.98 27.20
CA TRP A 71 14.10 8.59 27.48
C TRP A 71 14.12 9.10 28.92
N GLU A 72 15.12 8.66 29.70
CA GLU A 72 15.26 9.02 31.13
C GLU A 72 13.97 8.82 31.95
N GLY A 73 13.26 7.71 31.70
CA GLY A 73 12.00 7.37 32.38
C GLY A 73 10.76 8.14 31.89
N LYS A 74 10.91 9.07 30.94
CA LYS A 74 9.80 9.76 30.29
C LYS A 74 9.27 8.97 29.10
N PHE A 75 7.96 8.77 29.06
CA PHE A 75 7.20 8.21 27.93
C PHE A 75 6.92 9.29 26.87
N TYR A 76 7.05 8.94 25.58
CA TYR A 76 6.69 9.81 24.45
C TYR A 76 5.50 9.23 23.69
N THR A 77 4.45 10.03 23.52
CA THR A 77 3.23 9.60 22.81
C THR A 77 3.37 9.58 21.30
N GLY A 78 4.35 10.31 20.76
CA GLY A 78 4.63 10.33 19.33
C GLY A 78 5.19 9.00 18.83
N ALA A 79 5.30 8.86 17.52
CA ALA A 79 5.89 7.68 16.93
C ALA A 79 7.36 7.50 17.37
N ALA A 80 7.74 6.29 17.78
CA ALA A 80 9.01 6.03 18.44
C ALA A 80 10.23 6.35 17.56
N GLU A 81 10.13 6.17 16.24
CA GLU A 81 11.18 6.48 15.28
C GLU A 81 11.46 7.98 15.11
N TRP A 82 10.57 8.83 15.61
CA TRP A 82 10.75 10.29 15.67
C TRP A 82 11.39 10.78 16.96
N ILE A 83 11.77 9.89 17.88
CA ILE A 83 12.24 10.25 19.23
C ILE A 83 13.41 11.23 19.23
N ARG A 84 14.28 11.16 18.21
CA ARG A 84 15.39 12.10 18.01
C ARG A 84 14.96 13.56 17.82
N SER A 85 13.78 13.80 17.26
CA SER A 85 13.26 15.16 17.00
C SER A 85 12.67 15.83 18.24
N TRP A 86 12.36 15.05 19.28
CA TRP A 86 11.73 15.57 20.49
C TRP A 86 12.73 16.31 21.37
N LYS A 87 12.27 17.39 22.00
CA LYS A 87 13.11 18.35 22.74
C LYS A 87 13.91 17.69 23.86
N GLU A 88 13.35 16.68 24.47
CA GLU A 88 13.85 16.02 25.66
C GLU A 88 14.91 14.96 25.37
N MET A 89 15.03 14.47 24.12
CA MET A 89 16.08 13.57 23.69
C MET A 89 17.29 14.38 23.20
N PRO A 90 18.43 14.44 23.92
CA PRO A 90 19.59 15.16 23.45
C PRO A 90 20.15 14.49 22.18
N LYS A 91 20.35 15.26 21.11
CA LYS A 91 20.85 14.75 19.83
C LYS A 91 22.13 13.93 19.97
N ALA A 92 23.11 14.41 20.74
CA ALA A 92 24.37 13.70 20.95
C ALA A 92 24.20 12.36 21.68
N ALA A 93 23.20 12.26 22.56
CA ALA A 93 22.87 11.01 23.24
C ALA A 93 22.21 10.03 22.26
N TYR A 94 21.24 10.50 21.47
CA TYR A 94 20.63 9.68 20.42
C TYR A 94 21.65 9.23 19.37
N ASP A 95 22.49 10.14 18.88
CA ASP A 95 23.52 9.88 17.87
C ASP A 95 24.65 8.98 18.39
N SER A 96 24.64 8.63 19.70
CA SER A 96 25.54 7.63 20.29
C SER A 96 24.91 6.25 20.46
N LEU A 97 23.59 6.10 20.25
CA LEU A 97 22.87 4.84 20.44
C LEU A 97 23.41 3.68 19.60
N TYR A 98 23.98 3.96 18.42
CA TYR A 98 24.61 2.93 17.58
C TYR A 98 25.74 2.18 18.30
N LYS A 99 26.39 2.79 19.30
CA LYS A 99 27.45 2.17 20.11
C LYS A 99 26.91 1.08 21.03
N GLU A 100 25.60 1.05 21.26
CA GLU A 100 24.88 0.07 22.08
C GLU A 100 24.05 -0.89 21.22
N PHE A 101 23.92 -0.61 19.91
CA PHE A 101 23.11 -1.41 18.99
C PHE A 101 23.75 -2.78 18.75
N ASN A 102 23.26 -3.77 19.48
CA ASN A 102 23.73 -5.15 19.43
C ASN A 102 22.53 -6.12 19.51
N PRO A 103 21.84 -6.36 18.37
CA PRO A 103 20.68 -7.22 18.33
C PRO A 103 21.10 -8.69 18.34
N THR A 104 21.36 -9.22 19.54
CA THR A 104 21.83 -10.60 19.74
C THR A 104 20.80 -11.66 19.38
N ASP A 105 19.52 -11.29 19.32
CA ASP A 105 18.41 -12.20 19.05
C ASP A 105 17.90 -12.06 17.60
N PHE A 106 18.53 -11.19 16.79
CA PHE A 106 18.18 -11.03 15.39
C PHE A 106 18.52 -12.29 14.58
N ASP A 107 17.51 -12.81 13.90
CA ASP A 107 17.63 -13.89 12.92
C ASP A 107 16.76 -13.56 11.70
N ALA A 108 17.40 -13.14 10.61
CA ALA A 108 16.72 -12.82 9.36
C ALA A 108 15.91 -14.00 8.79
N LYS A 109 16.36 -15.25 9.02
CA LYS A 109 15.62 -16.43 8.55
C LYS A 109 14.36 -16.65 9.37
N ALA A 110 14.41 -16.40 10.68
CA ALA A 110 13.21 -16.47 11.52
C ALA A 110 12.18 -15.41 11.10
N TRP A 111 12.62 -14.20 10.79
CA TRP A 111 11.75 -13.13 10.30
C TRP A 111 11.14 -13.47 8.93
N ALA A 112 11.97 -13.91 7.98
CA ALA A 112 11.50 -14.32 6.64
C ALA A 112 10.51 -15.49 6.71
N LYS A 113 10.76 -16.48 7.57
CA LYS A 113 9.86 -17.61 7.79
C LYS A 113 8.52 -17.16 8.37
N MET A 114 8.53 -16.29 9.39
CA MET A 114 7.29 -15.73 9.94
C MET A 114 6.50 -14.95 8.87
N ALA A 115 7.19 -14.15 8.06
CA ALA A 115 6.59 -13.42 6.95
C ALA A 115 5.95 -14.36 5.92
N LYS A 116 6.64 -15.46 5.57
CA LYS A 116 6.14 -16.50 4.69
C LYS A 116 4.89 -17.17 5.24
N GLU A 117 4.90 -17.52 6.54
CA GLU A 117 3.78 -18.14 7.23
C GLU A 117 2.56 -17.19 7.32
N MET A 118 2.79 -15.89 7.49
CA MET A 118 1.77 -14.84 7.42
C MET A 118 1.16 -14.70 6.01
N GLY A 119 1.87 -15.15 4.96
CA GLY A 119 1.43 -15.06 3.57
C GLY A 119 1.83 -13.75 2.89
N VAL A 120 2.90 -13.08 3.30
CA VAL A 120 3.34 -11.88 2.59
C VAL A 120 4.05 -12.25 1.28
N LYS A 121 3.93 -11.39 0.27
CA LYS A 121 4.59 -11.57 -1.04
C LYS A 121 5.73 -10.58 -1.27
N TYR A 122 5.75 -9.49 -0.54
CA TYR A 122 6.87 -8.56 -0.54
C TYR A 122 7.12 -7.92 0.82
N LEU A 123 8.35 -7.48 1.04
CA LEU A 123 8.81 -6.73 2.20
C LEU A 123 9.20 -5.31 1.77
N ILE A 124 8.87 -4.31 2.59
CA ILE A 124 9.50 -3.00 2.61
C ILE A 124 10.36 -2.90 3.87
N PHE A 125 11.67 -2.77 3.73
CA PHE A 125 12.62 -2.75 4.85
C PHE A 125 13.31 -1.40 5.00
N THR A 126 13.28 -0.79 6.18
CA THR A 126 14.03 0.45 6.46
C THR A 126 15.52 0.21 6.36
N THR A 127 16.16 0.71 5.29
CA THR A 127 17.63 0.69 5.21
C THR A 127 18.25 1.81 6.03
N LYS A 128 17.63 2.99 5.96
CA LYS A 128 17.96 4.22 6.72
C LYS A 128 16.68 5.00 6.96
N HIS A 129 16.40 5.37 8.22
CA HIS A 129 15.30 6.26 8.59
C HIS A 129 15.79 7.72 8.71
N HIS A 130 14.92 8.64 9.13
CA HIS A 130 15.23 10.07 9.27
C HIS A 130 16.44 10.36 10.15
N ASP A 131 16.77 9.48 11.10
CA ASP A 131 17.93 9.65 11.96
C ASP A 131 19.28 9.47 11.26
N GLY A 132 19.30 8.91 10.04
CA GLY A 132 20.49 8.72 9.23
C GLY A 132 21.25 7.41 9.50
N PHE A 133 20.84 6.59 10.47
CA PHE A 133 21.56 5.35 10.77
C PHE A 133 21.34 4.31 9.67
N CYS A 134 22.43 3.87 9.04
CA CYS A 134 22.37 2.89 7.97
C CYS A 134 22.46 1.46 8.53
N LEU A 135 21.47 0.62 8.25
CA LEU A 135 21.46 -0.81 8.60
C LEU A 135 22.32 -1.67 7.64
N TRP A 136 23.01 -1.04 6.70
CA TRP A 136 24.06 -1.65 5.89
C TRP A 136 25.39 -0.92 6.12
N PRO A 137 26.55 -1.56 5.85
CA PRO A 137 27.86 -0.96 6.05
C PRO A 137 28.20 0.03 4.93
N SER A 138 27.44 1.13 4.82
CA SER A 138 27.65 2.16 3.79
C SER A 138 29.05 2.73 3.88
N LYS A 139 29.74 2.89 2.73
CA LYS A 139 31.07 3.52 2.70
C LYS A 139 31.04 5.05 2.76
N TYR A 140 29.85 5.65 2.78
CA TYR A 140 29.66 7.10 2.65
C TYR A 140 29.40 7.81 3.99
N THR A 141 29.27 7.07 5.10
CA THR A 141 29.13 7.63 6.45
C THR A 141 29.67 6.65 7.48
N ASP A 142 30.12 7.18 8.62
CA ASP A 142 30.48 6.36 9.80
C ASP A 142 29.25 6.02 10.65
N TYR A 143 28.09 6.63 10.40
CA TYR A 143 26.86 6.37 11.15
C TYR A 143 26.11 5.15 10.59
N THR A 144 26.74 3.97 10.70
CA THR A 144 26.27 2.72 10.10
C THR A 144 26.43 1.53 11.03
N ILE A 145 25.78 0.41 10.67
CA ILE A 145 25.88 -0.86 11.39
C ILE A 145 27.33 -1.35 11.53
N ALA A 146 28.23 -1.02 10.61
CA ALA A 146 29.64 -1.42 10.65
C ALA A 146 30.37 -0.89 11.90
N ASN A 147 29.93 0.26 12.41
CA ASN A 147 30.50 0.93 13.58
C ASN A 147 29.72 0.66 14.88
N SER A 148 28.71 -0.21 14.82
CA SER A 148 28.03 -0.73 16.02
C SER A 148 28.76 -1.95 16.59
N PRO A 149 28.40 -2.44 17.80
CA PRO A 149 28.87 -3.73 18.28
C PRO A 149 28.48 -4.93 17.38
N TYR A 150 27.34 -4.85 16.66
CA TYR A 150 26.84 -5.96 15.83
C TYR A 150 27.64 -6.16 14.53
N LYS A 151 28.01 -5.06 13.87
CA LYS A 151 28.87 -4.97 12.67
C LYS A 151 28.38 -5.62 11.37
N LYS A 152 27.53 -6.63 11.45
CA LYS A 152 27.08 -7.39 10.26
C LYS A 152 26.09 -6.57 9.42
N ASP A 153 26.09 -6.85 8.12
CA ASP A 153 25.20 -6.21 7.16
C ASP A 153 23.77 -6.76 7.28
N ILE A 154 22.92 -6.05 8.04
CA ILE A 154 21.53 -6.45 8.29
C ILE A 154 20.71 -6.40 7.00
N VAL A 155 20.91 -5.39 6.14
CA VAL A 155 20.18 -5.31 4.86
C VAL A 155 20.49 -6.53 4.00
N LYS A 156 21.76 -6.97 3.94
CA LYS A 156 22.12 -8.21 3.24
C LYS A 156 21.43 -9.43 3.82
N GLU A 157 21.48 -9.61 5.15
CA GLU A 157 20.88 -10.76 5.83
C GLU A 157 19.37 -10.84 5.56
N ILE A 158 18.68 -9.69 5.59
CA ILE A 158 17.25 -9.57 5.25
C ILE A 158 16.98 -9.90 3.78
N VAL A 159 17.68 -9.26 2.84
CA VAL A 159 17.47 -9.49 1.41
C VAL A 159 17.66 -10.97 1.07
N ASP A 160 18.76 -11.57 1.53
CA ASP A 160 19.06 -12.97 1.28
C ASP A 160 18.00 -13.92 1.88
N ALA A 161 17.57 -13.67 3.13
CA ALA A 161 16.60 -14.53 3.81
C ALA A 161 15.19 -14.43 3.21
N TYR A 162 14.70 -13.22 2.91
CA TYR A 162 13.37 -13.04 2.32
C TYR A 162 13.30 -13.56 0.89
N ASN A 163 14.35 -13.34 0.08
CA ASN A 163 14.40 -13.91 -1.26
C ASN A 163 14.46 -15.46 -1.24
N ALA A 164 15.13 -16.06 -0.23
CA ALA A 164 15.14 -17.51 -0.07
C ALA A 164 13.74 -18.10 0.19
N GLU A 165 12.83 -17.33 0.80
CA GLU A 165 11.42 -17.70 1.00
C GLU A 165 10.52 -17.33 -0.20
N GLY A 166 11.10 -16.77 -1.27
CA GLY A 166 10.39 -16.29 -2.45
C GLY A 166 9.56 -15.04 -2.18
N ILE A 167 10.02 -14.18 -1.26
CA ILE A 167 9.42 -12.88 -0.94
C ILE A 167 10.27 -11.79 -1.60
N ASP A 168 9.63 -10.92 -2.37
CA ASP A 168 10.28 -9.79 -3.01
C ASP A 168 10.67 -8.74 -1.98
N VAL A 169 11.78 -8.02 -2.20
CA VAL A 169 12.27 -7.01 -1.24
C VAL A 169 12.32 -5.64 -1.89
N HIS A 170 11.69 -4.68 -1.23
CA HIS A 170 11.74 -3.26 -1.48
C HIS A 170 12.52 -2.59 -0.34
N LEU A 171 13.35 -1.62 -0.67
CA LEU A 171 14.14 -0.90 0.32
C LEU A 171 13.49 0.44 0.61
N TYR A 172 13.08 0.65 1.86
CA TYR A 172 12.75 1.98 2.32
C TYR A 172 14.02 2.82 2.45
N PHE A 173 13.94 4.08 2.03
CA PHE A 173 15.02 5.05 2.16
C PHE A 173 14.47 6.43 2.51
N SER A 174 14.90 6.95 3.66
CA SER A 174 14.63 8.34 4.04
C SER A 174 15.58 9.31 3.33
N ILE A 175 15.00 10.27 2.62
CA ILE A 175 15.71 11.46 2.13
C ILE A 175 16.13 12.34 3.29
N ILE A 176 15.24 12.60 4.26
CA ILE A 176 15.64 13.27 5.51
C ILE A 176 16.80 12.51 6.13
N ASP A 177 17.86 13.24 6.46
CA ASP A 177 19.01 12.70 7.17
C ASP A 177 19.42 13.69 8.25
N TRP A 178 18.94 13.46 9.47
CA TRP A 178 19.22 14.36 10.58
C TRP A 178 20.64 14.24 11.14
N ASN A 179 21.43 13.28 10.66
CA ASN A 179 22.84 13.11 11.02
C ASN A 179 23.78 13.84 10.05
N HIS A 180 23.42 13.88 8.76
CA HIS A 180 24.26 14.52 7.74
C HIS A 180 24.29 16.06 7.89
N PRO A 181 25.47 16.69 8.07
CA PRO A 181 25.58 18.13 8.34
C PRO A 181 25.17 19.02 7.16
N GLY A 182 25.15 18.47 5.95
CA GLY A 182 24.69 19.15 4.73
C GLY A 182 23.17 19.17 4.53
N TYR A 183 22.40 18.33 5.24
CA TYR A 183 20.95 18.29 5.07
C TYR A 183 20.29 19.61 5.56
N ARG A 184 19.23 20.02 4.87
CA ARG A 184 18.45 21.23 5.16
C ARG A 184 16.98 20.96 4.83
N SER A 185 16.06 21.48 5.65
CA SER A 185 14.62 21.45 5.35
C SER A 185 14.18 22.62 4.45
N ALA A 186 14.86 23.77 4.57
CA ALA A 186 14.62 24.96 3.77
C ALA A 186 15.72 25.17 2.73
N PRO A 187 15.42 25.79 1.58
CA PRO A 187 16.39 25.97 0.50
C PRO A 187 17.63 26.75 0.97
N PRO A 188 18.84 26.29 0.59
CA PRO A 188 20.09 26.93 1.00
C PRO A 188 20.21 28.35 0.43
N GLN A 189 20.47 29.33 1.30
CA GLN A 189 20.53 30.75 0.93
C GLN A 189 21.95 31.23 0.63
N THR A 190 22.92 30.79 1.43
CA THR A 190 24.32 31.20 1.28
C THR A 190 25.06 30.27 0.32
N LYS A 191 26.18 30.73 -0.25
CA LYS A 191 27.04 29.88 -1.10
C LYS A 191 27.51 28.63 -0.33
N GLN A 192 27.91 28.80 0.93
CA GLN A 192 28.34 27.68 1.78
C GLN A 192 27.21 26.68 2.02
N ASP A 193 25.98 27.14 2.28
CA ASP A 193 24.85 26.22 2.46
C ASP A 193 24.52 25.48 1.17
N LYS A 194 24.65 26.13 0.00
CA LYS A 194 24.44 25.48 -1.30
C LYS A 194 25.48 24.40 -1.56
N ASP A 195 26.74 24.68 -1.24
CA ASP A 195 27.82 23.71 -1.40
C ASP A 195 27.62 22.50 -0.45
N ASN A 196 27.31 22.76 0.83
CA ASN A 196 27.00 21.72 1.82
C ASN A 196 25.78 20.87 1.41
N TYR A 197 24.75 21.50 0.84
CA TYR A 197 23.56 20.79 0.37
C TYR A 197 23.88 19.96 -0.89
N GLY A 198 24.70 20.47 -1.80
CA GLY A 198 25.20 19.71 -2.96
C GLY A 198 26.02 18.48 -2.57
N GLU A 199 26.81 18.57 -1.49
CA GLU A 199 27.48 17.39 -0.89
C GLU A 199 26.45 16.38 -0.37
N PHE A 200 25.39 16.84 0.29
CA PHE A 200 24.29 15.98 0.75
C PHE A 200 23.52 15.31 -0.39
N LEU A 201 23.26 16.01 -1.50
CA LEU A 201 22.66 15.41 -2.71
C LEU A 201 23.56 14.31 -3.28
N THR A 202 24.86 14.60 -3.39
CA THR A 202 25.86 13.63 -3.87
C THR A 202 25.94 12.41 -2.94
N PHE A 203 25.97 12.63 -1.62
CA PHE A 203 25.90 11.58 -0.60
C PHE A 203 24.66 10.70 -0.77
N THR A 204 23.48 11.32 -0.96
CA THR A 204 22.21 10.60 -1.15
C THR A 204 22.22 9.75 -2.41
N ALA A 205 22.63 10.31 -3.56
CA ALA A 205 22.74 9.58 -4.82
C ALA A 205 23.71 8.39 -4.70
N ASN A 206 24.84 8.60 -4.03
CA ASN A 206 25.83 7.56 -3.79
C ASN A 206 25.30 6.40 -2.95
N GLN A 207 24.55 6.67 -1.88
CA GLN A 207 23.92 5.63 -1.06
C GLN A 207 22.87 4.84 -1.85
N LEU A 208 22.04 5.51 -2.65
CA LEU A 208 21.02 4.83 -3.46
C LEU A 208 21.63 3.90 -4.51
N LYS A 209 22.69 4.36 -5.20
CA LYS A 209 23.44 3.53 -6.15
C LYS A 209 24.14 2.36 -5.46
N GLU A 210 24.67 2.58 -4.26
CA GLU A 210 25.29 1.53 -3.43
C GLU A 210 24.27 0.45 -3.05
N LEU A 211 23.08 0.82 -2.60
CA LEU A 211 22.01 -0.13 -2.29
C LEU A 211 21.64 -1.00 -3.50
N LEU A 212 21.42 -0.40 -4.67
CA LEU A 212 21.06 -1.16 -5.88
C LEU A 212 22.21 -2.05 -6.39
N THR A 213 23.46 -1.66 -6.13
CA THR A 213 24.64 -2.44 -6.51
C THR A 213 24.87 -3.61 -5.56
N ASN A 214 24.76 -3.36 -4.25
CA ASN A 214 25.04 -4.36 -3.21
C ASN A 214 23.92 -5.39 -3.08
N TYR A 215 22.68 -5.01 -3.39
CA TYR A 215 21.48 -5.84 -3.26
C TYR A 215 20.73 -5.97 -4.60
N PRO A 216 21.32 -6.58 -5.64
CA PRO A 216 20.80 -6.52 -7.01
C PRO A 216 19.45 -7.22 -7.21
N THR A 217 18.98 -8.02 -6.25
CA THR A 217 17.69 -8.74 -6.30
C THR A 217 16.49 -7.88 -5.90
N VAL A 218 16.72 -6.72 -5.27
CA VAL A 218 15.63 -5.83 -4.83
C VAL A 218 14.74 -5.41 -5.99
N LYS A 219 13.45 -5.26 -5.71
CA LYS A 219 12.42 -4.96 -6.70
C LYS A 219 12.01 -3.51 -6.73
N GLY A 220 12.20 -2.78 -5.63
CA GLY A 220 11.80 -1.39 -5.55
C GLY A 220 12.48 -0.57 -4.47
N LEU A 221 12.28 0.74 -4.56
CA LEU A 221 12.66 1.72 -3.56
C LEU A 221 11.39 2.42 -3.06
N TRP A 222 11.20 2.44 -1.75
CA TRP A 222 10.12 3.16 -1.09
C TRP A 222 10.72 4.39 -0.43
N PHE A 223 10.54 5.56 -1.04
CA PHE A 223 11.16 6.79 -0.53
C PHE A 223 10.30 7.47 0.51
N ASP A 224 10.96 8.16 1.44
CA ASP A 224 10.32 8.98 2.46
C ASP A 224 11.09 10.25 2.77
N GLY A 225 10.50 11.19 3.52
CA GLY A 225 11.20 12.40 3.93
C GLY A 225 11.48 13.41 2.80
N SER A 226 10.75 13.33 1.69
CA SER A 226 10.95 14.18 0.52
C SER A 226 10.04 15.44 0.50
N TRP A 227 9.41 15.76 1.63
CA TRP A 227 8.44 16.86 1.74
C TRP A 227 9.06 18.23 2.03
N ASP A 228 10.36 18.27 2.34
CA ASP A 228 11.06 19.51 2.63
C ASP A 228 11.32 20.33 1.36
N LYS A 229 11.18 21.66 1.48
CA LYS A 229 11.31 22.59 0.36
C LYS A 229 12.68 22.51 -0.32
N ALA A 230 13.74 22.27 0.45
CA ALA A 230 15.08 22.12 -0.11
C ALA A 230 15.17 20.93 -1.09
N TRP A 231 14.44 19.83 -0.84
CA TRP A 231 14.42 18.69 -1.75
C TRP A 231 13.51 18.94 -2.94
N ILE A 232 12.35 19.55 -2.70
CA ILE A 232 11.36 19.89 -3.74
C ILE A 232 11.97 20.82 -4.81
N GLU A 233 12.80 21.79 -4.41
CA GLU A 233 13.44 22.72 -5.36
C GLU A 233 14.54 22.08 -6.23
N GLU A 234 14.95 20.84 -5.93
CA GLU A 234 15.91 20.06 -6.73
C GLU A 234 15.22 19.14 -7.76
N ALA A 235 13.96 19.41 -8.13
CA ALA A 235 13.13 18.57 -9.01
C ALA A 235 13.88 18.05 -10.25
N ALA A 236 14.64 18.92 -10.94
CA ALA A 236 15.42 18.55 -12.12
C ALA A 236 16.51 17.52 -11.81
N TRP A 237 17.28 17.73 -10.73
CA TRP A 237 18.35 16.83 -10.33
C TRP A 237 17.80 15.49 -9.82
N VAL A 238 16.72 15.52 -9.04
CA VAL A 238 16.07 14.30 -8.51
C VAL A 238 15.45 13.48 -9.64
N ASP A 239 14.89 14.13 -10.67
CA ASP A 239 14.37 13.47 -11.86
C ASP A 239 15.46 12.71 -12.62
N GLU A 240 16.61 13.35 -12.87
CA GLU A 240 17.76 12.69 -13.49
C GLU A 240 18.33 11.54 -12.66
N LEU A 241 18.39 11.70 -11.33
CA LEU A 241 18.75 10.60 -10.44
C LEU A 241 17.76 9.44 -10.55
N GLY A 242 16.45 9.71 -10.59
CA GLY A 242 15.43 8.68 -10.79
C GLY A 242 15.61 7.90 -12.10
N LYS A 243 15.92 8.61 -13.19
CA LYS A 243 16.23 7.98 -14.49
C LYS A 243 17.49 7.11 -14.40
N GLU A 244 18.53 7.59 -13.73
CA GLU A 244 19.77 6.83 -13.54
C GLU A 244 19.54 5.55 -12.72
N LEU A 245 18.80 5.62 -11.62
CA LEU A 245 18.47 4.44 -10.79
C LEU A 245 17.69 3.39 -11.59
N ARG A 246 16.74 3.82 -12.44
CA ARG A 246 15.99 2.93 -13.33
C ARG A 246 16.86 2.35 -14.46
N ALA A 247 17.85 3.09 -14.94
CA ALA A 247 18.82 2.58 -15.91
C ALA A 247 19.74 1.52 -15.28
N MET A 248 20.15 1.71 -14.02
CA MET A 248 20.91 0.72 -13.26
C MET A 248 20.10 -0.56 -12.96
N LYS A 249 18.80 -0.39 -12.70
CA LYS A 249 17.89 -1.49 -12.37
C LYS A 249 16.62 -1.40 -13.21
N PRO A 250 16.61 -1.95 -14.44
CA PRO A 250 15.39 -2.08 -15.22
C PRO A 250 14.32 -2.84 -14.43
N GLY A 251 13.07 -2.37 -14.51
CA GLY A 251 11.95 -2.93 -13.75
C GLY A 251 11.75 -2.33 -12.36
N LEU A 252 12.71 -1.54 -11.83
CA LEU A 252 12.64 -0.95 -10.49
C LEU A 252 11.31 -0.23 -10.23
N VAL A 253 10.64 -0.59 -9.14
CA VAL A 253 9.38 0.00 -8.69
C VAL A 253 9.65 1.11 -7.68
N ILE A 254 9.24 2.34 -8.01
CA ILE A 254 9.39 3.53 -7.18
C ILE A 254 8.03 4.17 -7.00
N GLY A 255 7.66 4.46 -5.75
CA GLY A 255 6.39 5.12 -5.47
C GLY A 255 6.47 6.64 -5.60
N SER A 256 5.31 7.28 -5.58
CA SER A 256 5.13 8.70 -5.91
C SER A 256 5.74 9.71 -4.94
N ARG A 257 6.30 9.25 -3.81
CA ARG A 257 6.86 10.11 -2.77
C ARG A 257 8.23 10.68 -3.17
N PHE A 258 9.01 10.06 -4.06
CA PHE A 258 10.40 10.44 -4.32
C PHE A 258 10.59 11.84 -4.94
N ARG A 259 9.81 12.14 -5.99
CA ARG A 259 9.99 13.33 -6.83
C ARG A 259 8.93 14.40 -6.59
N ALA A 260 9.25 15.60 -7.05
CA ALA A 260 8.31 16.68 -7.31
C ALA A 260 8.46 17.15 -8.76
N ASP A 261 7.45 17.82 -9.30
CA ASP A 261 7.58 18.54 -10.56
C ASP A 261 8.28 19.90 -10.37
N GLU A 262 8.59 20.60 -11.48
CA GLU A 262 9.24 21.92 -11.45
C GLU A 262 8.41 23.04 -10.78
N ASN A 263 7.13 22.79 -10.49
CA ASN A 263 6.26 23.72 -9.74
C ASN A 263 6.12 23.31 -8.27
N GLY A 264 6.87 22.30 -7.83
CA GLY A 264 6.92 21.80 -6.47
C GLY A 264 5.74 20.92 -6.05
N LYS A 265 4.97 20.37 -7.01
CA LYS A 265 3.90 19.39 -6.74
C LYS A 265 4.49 18.00 -6.57
N ARG A 266 4.07 17.30 -5.50
CA ARG A 266 4.50 15.94 -5.12
C ARG A 266 3.34 14.96 -5.27
N HIS A 267 3.66 13.68 -5.42
CA HIS A 267 2.74 12.56 -5.66
C HIS A 267 2.01 12.64 -7.00
N TYR A 268 1.32 13.75 -7.24
CA TYR A 268 0.68 14.09 -8.49
C TYR A 268 1.25 15.41 -8.98
N ASP A 269 1.61 15.50 -10.26
CA ASP A 269 2.19 16.70 -10.83
C ASP A 269 1.13 17.82 -11.00
N THR A 270 1.52 18.97 -11.55
CA THR A 270 0.63 20.11 -11.78
C THR A 270 -0.55 19.77 -12.69
N ASN A 271 -0.38 18.80 -13.59
CA ASN A 271 -1.43 18.26 -14.44
C ASN A 271 -2.23 17.15 -13.75
N GLY A 272 -2.01 16.89 -12.46
CA GLY A 272 -2.71 15.90 -11.66
C GLY A 272 -2.43 14.46 -12.11
N ASP A 273 -1.35 14.23 -12.85
CA ASP A 273 -0.92 12.90 -13.26
C ASP A 273 0.04 12.33 -12.20
N LEU A 274 -0.09 11.04 -11.90
CA LEU A 274 0.71 10.39 -10.85
C LEU A 274 2.19 10.40 -11.24
N ILE A 275 3.02 10.86 -10.30
CA ILE A 275 4.47 10.80 -10.37
C ILE A 275 4.93 9.38 -10.02
N ASP A 276 5.86 8.85 -10.82
CA ASP A 276 6.44 7.50 -10.70
C ASP A 276 5.42 6.36 -10.87
N ASP A 277 5.47 5.27 -10.09
CA ASP A 277 4.83 4.00 -10.47
C ASP A 277 3.53 3.69 -9.73
N TYR A 278 3.39 4.13 -8.48
CA TYR A 278 2.20 3.90 -7.65
C TYR A 278 2.02 5.00 -6.59
N ASP A 279 0.77 5.21 -6.18
CA ASP A 279 0.39 6.19 -5.17
C ASP A 279 0.73 5.72 -3.75
N GLN A 280 1.58 6.50 -3.07
CA GLN A 280 2.03 6.29 -1.68
C GLN A 280 1.32 7.20 -0.66
N THR A 281 0.16 7.77 -0.98
CA THR A 281 -0.55 8.71 -0.10
C THR A 281 -1.45 8.02 0.94
N TRP A 282 -1.72 6.73 0.81
CA TRP A 282 -2.57 5.94 1.73
C TRP A 282 -1.77 5.40 2.91
N GLU A 283 -1.34 6.30 3.79
CA GLU A 283 -0.62 5.96 5.02
C GLU A 283 -1.56 5.96 6.22
N ARG A 284 -1.81 4.77 6.79
CA ARG A 284 -2.77 4.54 7.88
C ARG A 284 -4.21 4.94 7.55
N ASP A 285 -4.54 5.03 6.27
CA ASP A 285 -5.86 5.39 5.75
C ASP A 285 -6.19 4.53 4.50
N LEU A 286 -7.47 4.43 4.16
CA LEU A 286 -7.99 3.69 3.01
C LEU A 286 -9.00 4.52 2.22
N PRO A 287 -9.07 4.33 0.88
CA PRO A 287 -10.01 5.04 0.03
C PRO A 287 -11.46 4.74 0.41
N LYS A 288 -12.36 5.67 0.10
CA LYS A 288 -13.82 5.48 0.31
C LYS A 288 -14.51 5.07 -0.98
N THR A 289 -13.99 5.53 -2.12
CA THR A 289 -14.56 5.30 -3.44
C THR A 289 -13.46 5.04 -4.48
N MET A 290 -13.80 4.36 -5.58
CA MET A 290 -12.85 4.15 -6.69
C MET A 290 -12.39 5.47 -7.33
N ALA A 291 -13.15 6.56 -7.17
CA ALA A 291 -12.77 7.87 -7.67
C ALA A 291 -11.59 8.47 -6.88
N ASP A 292 -11.44 8.14 -5.60
CA ASP A 292 -10.32 8.62 -4.76
C ASP A 292 -8.96 8.11 -5.27
N LEU A 293 -8.97 7.04 -6.08
CA LEU A 293 -7.78 6.33 -6.54
C LEU A 293 -7.28 6.76 -7.93
N ASN A 294 -7.98 7.68 -8.62
CA ASN A 294 -7.60 8.20 -9.94
C ASN A 294 -7.25 7.13 -11.01
N GLY A 295 -7.66 5.87 -10.82
CA GLY A 295 -7.33 4.75 -11.71
C GLY A 295 -5.86 4.32 -11.72
N VAL A 296 -5.05 4.73 -10.73
CA VAL A 296 -3.62 4.37 -10.64
C VAL A 296 -3.38 3.15 -9.75
N ASP A 297 -2.17 2.60 -9.79
CA ASP A 297 -1.72 1.60 -8.82
C ASP A 297 -1.40 2.29 -7.49
N TRP A 298 -1.65 1.63 -6.36
CA TRP A 298 -1.48 2.23 -5.02
C TRP A 298 -1.26 1.15 -3.96
N ASP A 299 -0.61 1.54 -2.85
CA ASP A 299 -0.52 0.71 -1.65
C ASP A 299 -1.04 1.45 -0.42
N CYS A 300 -1.53 0.69 0.56
CA CYS A 300 -1.82 1.16 1.90
C CYS A 300 -0.76 0.61 2.85
N VAL A 301 0.02 1.49 3.49
CA VAL A 301 0.92 1.11 4.57
C VAL A 301 0.21 1.35 5.91
N MET A 302 0.18 0.32 6.77
CA MET A 302 -0.63 0.32 7.99
C MET A 302 0.17 -0.11 9.21
N THR A 303 0.07 0.66 10.28
CA THR A 303 0.61 0.29 11.60
C THR A 303 -0.36 -0.59 12.37
N VAL A 304 0.13 -1.43 13.28
CA VAL A 304 -0.73 -2.19 14.20
C VAL A 304 -1.40 -1.25 15.22
N PRO A 305 -0.67 -0.49 16.05
CA PRO A 305 -1.24 0.65 16.78
C PRO A 305 -1.69 1.79 15.87
N GLU A 306 -2.31 2.82 16.43
CA GLU A 306 -2.77 3.99 15.67
C GLU A 306 -1.67 4.73 14.91
N ASN A 307 -0.46 4.85 15.46
CA ASN A 307 0.63 5.62 14.86
C ASN A 307 2.02 5.26 15.44
N GLN A 308 2.38 3.97 15.44
CA GLN A 308 3.71 3.51 15.84
C GLN A 308 4.28 2.62 14.74
N TRP A 309 5.36 3.10 14.10
CA TRP A 309 6.07 2.37 13.06
C TRP A 309 7.26 1.61 13.65
N GLY A 310 8.19 2.35 14.27
CA GLY A 310 9.29 1.76 15.03
C GLY A 310 8.80 1.14 16.34
N TYR A 311 9.66 0.32 16.96
CA TYR A 311 9.35 -0.30 18.25
C TYR A 311 9.05 0.76 19.31
N HIS A 312 7.82 0.71 19.82
CA HIS A 312 7.41 1.40 21.03
C HIS A 312 7.15 0.35 22.12
N SER A 313 7.87 0.44 23.24
CA SER A 313 7.81 -0.56 24.32
C SER A 313 6.43 -0.69 24.96
N ASP A 314 5.66 0.39 24.94
CA ASP A 314 4.30 0.46 25.52
C ASP A 314 3.29 0.92 24.47
N TRP A 315 2.50 -0.01 23.92
CA TRP A 315 1.42 0.32 22.99
C TRP A 315 0.21 0.85 23.75
N ARG A 316 -0.19 2.09 23.43
CA ARG A 316 -1.36 2.76 24.01
C ARG A 316 -2.36 3.11 22.92
N GLY A 317 -3.64 3.22 23.30
CA GLY A 317 -4.73 3.52 22.37
C GLY A 317 -5.27 2.27 21.69
N TYR A 318 -5.85 2.42 20.50
CA TYR A 318 -6.36 1.30 19.73
C TYR A 318 -5.23 0.48 19.12
N VAL A 319 -5.21 -0.82 19.42
CA VAL A 319 -4.31 -1.81 18.82
C VAL A 319 -5.18 -2.73 17.98
N LYS A 320 -4.93 -2.74 16.67
CA LYS A 320 -5.73 -3.50 15.71
C LYS A 320 -5.61 -5.00 15.97
N THR A 321 -6.75 -5.69 15.90
CA THR A 321 -6.82 -7.15 15.91
C THR A 321 -6.51 -7.72 14.53
N SER A 322 -6.25 -9.02 14.41
CA SER A 322 -6.13 -9.69 13.12
C SER A 322 -7.39 -9.53 12.26
N TYR A 323 -8.57 -9.49 12.89
CA TYR A 323 -9.84 -9.23 12.22
C TYR A 323 -9.87 -7.86 11.52
N ASP A 324 -9.46 -6.79 12.23
CA ASP A 324 -9.36 -5.44 11.65
C ASP A 324 -8.40 -5.42 10.45
N LEU A 325 -7.25 -6.09 10.61
CA LEU A 325 -6.19 -6.10 9.60
C LEU A 325 -6.59 -6.91 8.36
N ILE A 326 -7.30 -8.02 8.53
CA ILE A 326 -7.86 -8.81 7.42
C ILE A 326 -8.96 -8.00 6.71
N GLU A 327 -9.78 -7.23 7.44
CA GLU A 327 -10.78 -6.35 6.85
C GLU A 327 -10.13 -5.22 6.03
N MET A 328 -9.10 -4.58 6.57
CA MET A 328 -8.34 -3.56 5.87
C MET A 328 -7.64 -4.11 4.61
N MET A 329 -7.07 -5.32 4.68
CA MET A 329 -6.50 -6.02 3.53
C MET A 329 -7.56 -6.30 2.45
N ALA A 330 -8.70 -6.87 2.83
CA ALA A 330 -9.81 -7.13 1.91
C ALA A 330 -10.33 -5.84 1.27
N HIS A 331 -10.39 -4.75 2.03
CA HIS A 331 -10.76 -3.43 1.53
C HIS A 331 -9.78 -2.94 0.45
N ALA A 332 -8.48 -2.91 0.75
CA ALA A 332 -7.46 -2.46 -0.21
C ALA A 332 -7.53 -3.25 -1.52
N VAL A 333 -7.52 -4.59 -1.44
CA VAL A 333 -7.52 -5.47 -2.63
C VAL A 333 -8.83 -5.34 -3.41
N SER A 334 -9.97 -5.20 -2.73
CA SER A 334 -11.26 -4.96 -3.39
C SER A 334 -11.29 -3.67 -4.23
N MET A 335 -10.31 -2.79 -4.03
CA MET A 335 -10.15 -1.53 -4.74
C MET A 335 -8.80 -1.45 -5.50
N ASN A 336 -8.26 -2.61 -5.92
CA ASN A 336 -7.03 -2.74 -6.70
C ASN A 336 -5.75 -2.20 -6.01
N GLY A 337 -5.73 -2.16 -4.68
CA GLY A 337 -4.56 -1.77 -3.90
C GLY A 337 -3.84 -2.93 -3.24
N ASN A 338 -2.57 -2.72 -2.92
CA ASN A 338 -1.83 -3.59 -2.02
C ASN A 338 -2.00 -3.15 -0.55
N PHE A 339 -2.02 -4.08 0.38
CA PHE A 339 -2.00 -3.80 1.82
C PHE A 339 -0.66 -4.20 2.43
N VAL A 340 -0.02 -3.31 3.16
CA VAL A 340 1.29 -3.53 3.79
C VAL A 340 1.18 -3.35 5.29
N LEU A 341 1.42 -4.42 6.05
CA LEU A 341 1.39 -4.38 7.51
C LEU A 341 2.77 -4.13 8.10
N ASN A 342 2.89 -3.10 8.92
CA ASN A 342 4.13 -2.76 9.61
C ASN A 342 4.35 -3.52 10.92
N PHE A 343 5.57 -4.02 11.12
CA PHE A 343 6.12 -4.44 12.40
C PHE A 343 7.33 -3.59 12.82
N GLY A 344 7.49 -3.41 14.13
CA GLY A 344 8.59 -2.66 14.75
C GLY A 344 9.40 -3.56 15.71
N PRO A 345 10.46 -4.25 15.23
CA PRO A 345 11.30 -5.10 16.07
C PRO A 345 12.05 -4.30 17.15
N ASP A 346 12.30 -4.92 18.30
CA ASP A 346 12.99 -4.28 19.43
C ASP A 346 14.50 -4.09 19.19
N GLY A 347 15.19 -3.38 20.09
CA GLY A 347 16.64 -3.17 19.99
C GLY A 347 17.50 -4.44 20.11
N LYS A 348 16.91 -5.60 20.42
CA LYS A 348 17.57 -6.92 20.47
C LYS A 348 17.33 -7.76 19.22
N GLY A 349 16.41 -7.35 18.34
CA GLY A 349 16.05 -8.08 17.13
C GLY A 349 14.84 -9.00 17.30
N ASN A 350 14.12 -8.89 18.41
CA ASN A 350 12.89 -9.64 18.63
C ASN A 350 11.70 -8.91 18.00
N ILE A 351 10.86 -9.66 17.30
CA ILE A 351 9.51 -9.22 16.94
C ILE A 351 8.61 -9.57 18.12
N ARG A 352 7.84 -8.60 18.61
CA ARG A 352 7.12 -8.75 19.88
C ARG A 352 6.00 -9.80 19.79
N PRO A 353 5.61 -10.44 20.90
CA PRO A 353 4.59 -11.50 20.89
C PRO A 353 3.29 -11.10 20.19
N GLU A 354 2.82 -9.86 20.39
CA GLU A 354 1.61 -9.34 19.76
C GLU A 354 1.70 -9.35 18.22
N GLU A 355 2.83 -8.92 17.66
CA GLU A 355 3.06 -8.94 16.20
C GLU A 355 3.20 -10.37 15.67
N THR A 356 3.89 -11.26 16.40
CA THR A 356 4.00 -12.68 15.99
C THR A 356 2.66 -13.41 16.03
N GLN A 357 1.79 -13.08 16.99
CA GLN A 357 0.44 -13.63 17.08
C GLN A 357 -0.44 -13.13 15.92
N LEU A 358 -0.39 -11.83 15.60
CA LEU A 358 -1.09 -11.26 14.44
C LEU A 358 -0.62 -11.90 13.13
N ALA A 359 0.69 -12.06 12.94
CA ALA A 359 1.27 -12.72 11.77
C ALA A 359 0.74 -14.14 11.61
N LYS A 360 0.67 -14.90 12.72
CA LYS A 360 0.14 -16.26 12.74
C LYS A 360 -1.34 -16.31 12.37
N GLU A 361 -2.19 -15.49 13.01
CA GLU A 361 -3.64 -15.48 12.76
C GLU A 361 -3.97 -15.07 11.32
N ILE A 362 -3.30 -14.05 10.80
CA ILE A 362 -3.41 -13.64 9.40
C ILE A 362 -2.95 -14.76 8.47
N GLY A 363 -1.83 -15.42 8.80
CA GLY A 363 -1.30 -16.56 8.05
C GLY A 363 -2.26 -17.75 8.00
N GLU A 364 -2.90 -18.09 9.11
CA GLU A 364 -3.92 -19.14 9.19
C GLU A 364 -5.12 -18.82 8.28
N TRP A 365 -5.56 -17.55 8.25
CA TRP A 365 -6.61 -17.10 7.34
C TRP A 365 -6.17 -17.14 5.87
N MET A 366 -4.97 -16.63 5.56
CA MET A 366 -4.41 -16.58 4.20
C MET A 366 -4.19 -17.98 3.62
N LYS A 367 -3.78 -18.95 4.44
CA LYS A 367 -3.58 -20.34 4.01
C LYS A 367 -4.81 -20.91 3.30
N ILE A 368 -6.01 -20.53 3.76
CA ILE A 368 -7.30 -20.95 3.21
C ILE A 368 -7.76 -19.98 2.10
N ASN A 369 -7.65 -18.67 2.35
CA ASN A 369 -8.38 -17.65 1.60
C ASN A 369 -7.56 -16.86 0.58
N HIS A 370 -6.28 -17.19 0.39
CA HIS A 370 -5.36 -16.41 -0.44
C HIS A 370 -5.81 -16.21 -1.90
N GLU A 371 -6.62 -17.08 -2.49
CA GLU A 371 -7.14 -16.92 -3.86
C GLU A 371 -8.00 -15.65 -4.02
N ALA A 372 -8.64 -15.19 -2.94
CA ALA A 372 -9.40 -13.95 -2.91
C ALA A 372 -8.52 -12.69 -2.79
N ILE A 373 -7.21 -12.86 -2.58
CA ILE A 373 -6.25 -11.77 -2.34
C ILE A 373 -5.22 -11.71 -3.48
N TYR A 374 -4.48 -12.79 -3.72
CA TYR A 374 -3.36 -12.78 -4.67
C TYR A 374 -3.82 -12.73 -6.13
N GLY A 375 -3.44 -11.66 -6.82
CA GLY A 375 -3.86 -11.38 -8.19
C GLY A 375 -5.36 -11.24 -8.35
N ALA A 376 -6.07 -10.88 -7.27
CA ALA A 376 -7.47 -10.53 -7.33
C ALA A 376 -7.62 -9.02 -7.56
N GLU A 377 -8.68 -8.65 -8.28
CA GLU A 377 -8.95 -7.28 -8.72
C GLU A 377 -10.33 -6.81 -8.22
N HIS A 378 -10.62 -5.53 -8.43
CA HIS A 378 -11.92 -4.93 -8.19
C HIS A 378 -13.02 -5.63 -9.01
N ALA A 379 -14.06 -6.12 -8.35
CA ALA A 379 -15.12 -6.91 -8.99
C ALA A 379 -16.14 -6.08 -9.82
N GLY A 380 -16.09 -4.74 -9.74
CA GLY A 380 -17.08 -3.89 -10.40
C GLY A 380 -18.51 -4.04 -9.84
N LEU A 381 -18.65 -4.60 -8.64
CA LEU A 381 -19.93 -4.81 -7.96
C LEU A 381 -20.13 -3.78 -6.84
N GLU A 382 -21.40 -3.42 -6.60
CA GLU A 382 -21.78 -2.55 -5.49
C GLU A 382 -21.44 -3.22 -4.14
N LYS A 383 -20.63 -2.55 -3.31
CA LYS A 383 -20.31 -3.01 -1.95
C LYS A 383 -21.59 -3.23 -1.13
N GLN A 384 -21.61 -4.33 -0.39
CA GLN A 384 -22.74 -4.70 0.48
C GLN A 384 -22.29 -4.69 1.94
N GLY A 385 -23.25 -4.56 2.88
CA GLY A 385 -22.94 -4.44 4.32
C GLY A 385 -22.29 -5.69 4.95
N TRP A 386 -22.31 -6.83 4.28
CA TRP A 386 -21.71 -8.06 4.78
C TRP A 386 -20.19 -8.14 4.60
N GLY A 387 -19.58 -7.32 3.73
CA GLY A 387 -18.15 -7.41 3.45
C GLY A 387 -17.71 -6.84 2.10
N TYR A 388 -16.81 -7.54 1.41
CA TYR A 388 -16.10 -7.05 0.22
C TYR A 388 -16.15 -8.07 -0.93
N TYR A 389 -15.96 -7.57 -2.15
CA TYR A 389 -15.78 -8.40 -3.33
C TYR A 389 -14.38 -8.22 -3.90
N THR A 390 -13.77 -9.32 -4.30
CA THR A 390 -12.64 -9.32 -5.22
C THR A 390 -12.96 -10.25 -6.39
N GLN A 391 -12.24 -10.14 -7.49
CA GLN A 391 -12.50 -10.93 -8.69
C GLN A 391 -11.20 -11.44 -9.32
N LYS A 392 -11.23 -12.68 -9.81
CA LYS A 392 -10.16 -13.26 -10.63
C LYS A 392 -10.77 -14.06 -11.78
N GLY A 393 -10.59 -13.57 -13.00
CA GLY A 393 -11.23 -14.17 -14.17
C GLY A 393 -12.76 -14.18 -14.04
N ASN A 394 -13.37 -15.36 -14.17
CA ASN A 394 -14.82 -15.57 -14.05
C ASN A 394 -15.29 -15.93 -12.62
N LYS A 395 -14.43 -15.75 -11.61
CA LYS A 395 -14.77 -16.01 -10.20
C LYS A 395 -14.82 -14.70 -9.42
N VAL A 396 -15.93 -14.47 -8.72
CA VAL A 396 -16.04 -13.40 -7.72
C VAL A 396 -15.94 -14.01 -6.34
N TYR A 397 -15.06 -13.45 -5.50
CA TYR A 397 -14.89 -13.84 -4.11
C TYR A 397 -15.65 -12.86 -3.22
N MET A 398 -16.59 -13.38 -2.45
CA MET A 398 -17.29 -12.67 -1.39
C MET A 398 -16.52 -12.88 -0.09
N ILE A 399 -15.81 -11.86 0.38
CA ILE A 399 -15.09 -11.88 1.65
C ILE A 399 -16.04 -11.38 2.75
N VAL A 400 -16.57 -12.30 3.54
CA VAL A 400 -17.69 -12.07 4.46
C VAL A 400 -17.18 -11.83 5.87
N PHE A 401 -17.51 -10.66 6.41
CA PHE A 401 -17.23 -10.23 7.79
C PHE A 401 -18.51 -10.19 8.63
N ASN A 402 -19.60 -9.67 8.06
CA ASN A 402 -20.87 -9.47 8.77
C ASN A 402 -21.96 -10.37 8.18
N PRO A 403 -22.02 -11.67 8.54
CA PRO A 403 -23.08 -12.55 8.07
C PRO A 403 -24.45 -12.03 8.53
N SER A 404 -25.43 -12.03 7.63
CA SER A 404 -26.77 -11.54 7.96
C SER A 404 -27.50 -12.47 8.93
N ILE A 405 -28.42 -11.91 9.74
CA ILE A 405 -29.28 -12.68 10.66
C ILE A 405 -30.08 -13.74 9.89
N SER A 406 -30.53 -13.43 8.67
CA SER A 406 -31.28 -14.35 7.81
C SER A 406 -30.40 -15.36 7.07
N LYS A 407 -29.07 -15.33 7.28
CA LYS A 407 -28.07 -16.15 6.57
C LYS A 407 -28.15 -16.04 5.04
N LYS A 408 -28.76 -14.97 4.55
CA LYS A 408 -28.87 -14.64 3.12
C LYS A 408 -28.03 -13.41 2.83
N LEU A 409 -26.98 -13.58 2.05
CA LEU A 409 -26.13 -12.50 1.60
C LEU A 409 -26.66 -11.95 0.28
N LYS A 410 -27.15 -10.71 0.30
CA LYS A 410 -27.60 -10.01 -0.91
C LYS A 410 -26.38 -9.68 -1.77
N THR A 411 -26.48 -9.91 -3.07
CA THR A 411 -25.53 -9.45 -4.08
C THR A 411 -26.28 -8.84 -5.26
N VAL A 412 -25.70 -7.82 -5.89
CA VAL A 412 -26.31 -7.03 -6.97
C VAL A 412 -25.37 -7.04 -8.16
N PHE A 413 -25.88 -7.51 -9.30
CA PHE A 413 -25.13 -7.62 -10.55
C PHE A 413 -25.66 -6.65 -11.61
N PRO A 414 -24.77 -5.87 -12.26
CA PRO A 414 -25.15 -4.96 -13.34
C PRO A 414 -25.89 -5.66 -14.47
N ARG A 415 -26.77 -4.92 -15.14
CA ARG A 415 -27.49 -5.42 -16.33
C ARG A 415 -26.51 -5.68 -17.48
N GLY A 416 -26.70 -6.79 -18.20
CA GLY A 416 -25.94 -7.10 -19.42
C GLY A 416 -24.52 -7.60 -19.17
N GLY A 417 -24.14 -7.83 -17.91
CA GLY A 417 -22.89 -8.47 -17.53
C GLY A 417 -23.05 -9.96 -17.23
N SER A 418 -22.23 -10.46 -16.31
CA SER A 418 -22.32 -11.83 -15.81
C SER A 418 -23.20 -11.92 -14.56
N ILE A 419 -23.70 -13.12 -14.25
CA ILE A 419 -24.48 -13.42 -13.04
C ILE A 419 -23.93 -14.67 -12.35
N PRO A 420 -24.17 -14.86 -11.05
CA PRO A 420 -23.75 -16.07 -10.35
C PRO A 420 -24.51 -17.29 -10.89
N GLU A 421 -23.76 -18.33 -11.25
CA GLU A 421 -24.29 -19.65 -11.57
C GLU A 421 -24.22 -20.57 -10.36
N LYS A 422 -23.10 -20.54 -9.63
CA LYS A 422 -22.86 -21.35 -8.44
C LYS A 422 -22.26 -20.50 -7.33
N ALA A 423 -22.50 -20.94 -6.10
CA ALA A 423 -21.85 -20.40 -4.91
C ALA A 423 -21.36 -21.55 -4.03
N TYR A 424 -20.15 -21.44 -3.49
CA TYR A 424 -19.58 -22.40 -2.54
C TYR A 424 -18.61 -21.71 -1.58
N PHE A 425 -18.45 -22.26 -0.37
CA PHE A 425 -17.35 -21.85 0.48
C PHE A 425 -16.02 -22.12 -0.21
N LEU A 426 -15.08 -21.18 -0.17
CA LEU A 426 -13.72 -21.42 -0.67
C LEU A 426 -13.07 -22.56 0.13
N ASP A 427 -13.28 -22.58 1.45
CA ASP A 427 -12.91 -23.71 2.30
C ASP A 427 -13.86 -24.90 2.09
N GLY A 428 -13.29 -26.07 1.79
CA GLY A 428 -14.03 -27.32 1.61
C GLY A 428 -15.01 -27.39 0.43
N GLN A 429 -15.16 -26.31 -0.36
CA GLN A 429 -15.98 -26.27 -1.59
C GLN A 429 -17.43 -26.71 -1.43
N LYS A 430 -18.02 -26.52 -0.24
CA LYS A 430 -19.42 -26.87 0.01
C LYS A 430 -20.33 -25.86 -0.68
N GLU A 431 -21.12 -26.34 -1.65
CA GLU A 431 -22.08 -25.52 -2.42
C GLU A 431 -23.24 -24.97 -1.57
N MET A 432 -23.75 -23.83 -1.99
CA MET A 432 -24.88 -23.11 -1.40
C MET A 432 -25.91 -22.72 -2.47
N PRO A 433 -27.20 -22.61 -2.09
CA PRO A 433 -28.22 -22.09 -2.99
C PRO A 433 -27.96 -20.63 -3.41
N VAL A 434 -28.01 -20.39 -4.72
CA VAL A 434 -28.10 -19.06 -5.33
C VAL A 434 -29.58 -18.79 -5.63
N ILE A 435 -30.20 -17.88 -4.90
CA ILE A 435 -31.63 -17.57 -5.03
C ILE A 435 -31.79 -16.29 -5.85
N ASP A 436 -32.53 -16.36 -6.95
CA ASP A 436 -32.89 -15.18 -7.76
C ASP A 436 -33.88 -14.30 -6.99
N GLY A 437 -33.45 -13.07 -6.66
CA GLY A 437 -34.23 -12.06 -5.98
C GLY A 437 -34.93 -11.08 -6.94
N GLY A 438 -34.87 -11.32 -8.25
CA GLY A 438 -35.44 -10.47 -9.28
C GLY A 438 -34.54 -9.28 -9.62
N ARG A 439 -35.14 -8.09 -9.71
CA ARG A 439 -34.46 -6.86 -10.14
C ARG A 439 -34.74 -5.69 -9.21
N ASN A 440 -33.79 -4.77 -9.10
CA ASN A 440 -34.06 -3.46 -8.51
C ASN A 440 -34.59 -2.46 -9.55
N LYS A 441 -34.86 -1.22 -9.11
CA LYS A 441 -35.36 -0.13 -9.96
C LYS A 441 -34.39 0.29 -11.06
N GLN A 442 -33.10 0.00 -10.89
CA GLN A 442 -32.03 0.22 -11.87
C GLN A 442 -31.93 -0.92 -12.89
N ASN A 443 -32.82 -1.92 -12.83
CA ASN A 443 -32.81 -3.16 -13.62
C ASN A 443 -31.61 -4.09 -13.36
N GLU A 444 -30.86 -3.87 -12.29
CA GLU A 444 -29.78 -4.75 -11.85
C GLU A 444 -30.37 -6.03 -11.25
N ARG A 445 -29.66 -7.16 -11.41
CA ARG A 445 -30.11 -8.45 -10.90
C ARG A 445 -29.74 -8.59 -9.43
N ILE A 446 -30.71 -8.98 -8.61
CA ILE A 446 -30.50 -9.27 -7.19
C ILE A 446 -30.40 -10.79 -7.03
N PHE A 447 -29.39 -11.26 -6.31
CA PHE A 447 -29.32 -12.64 -5.83
C PHE A 447 -29.12 -12.69 -4.33
N TYR A 448 -29.56 -13.77 -3.71
CA TYR A 448 -29.29 -14.10 -2.32
C TYR A 448 -28.50 -15.40 -2.25
N ILE A 449 -27.32 -15.34 -1.64
CA ILE A 449 -26.50 -16.51 -1.36
C ILE A 449 -26.87 -17.02 0.03
N SER A 450 -27.41 -18.24 0.11
CA SER A 450 -27.95 -18.80 1.34
C SER A 450 -26.92 -19.65 2.08
N ILE A 451 -26.32 -19.08 3.12
CA ILE A 451 -25.39 -19.77 4.02
C ILE A 451 -26.19 -20.78 4.88
N PRO A 452 -25.64 -21.97 5.17
CA PRO A 452 -26.26 -22.90 6.12
C PRO A 452 -26.54 -22.25 7.49
N GLU A 453 -27.73 -22.48 8.04
CA GLU A 453 -28.16 -21.93 9.34
C GLU A 453 -27.21 -22.32 10.49
N ASN A 454 -26.62 -23.51 10.41
CA ASN A 454 -25.67 -24.01 11.40
C ASN A 454 -24.23 -23.55 11.17
N HIS A 455 -23.95 -22.73 10.15
CA HIS A 455 -22.62 -22.18 9.96
C HIS A 455 -22.35 -21.08 11.00
N GLN A 456 -21.33 -21.35 11.83
CA GLN A 456 -20.79 -20.44 12.82
C GLN A 456 -19.29 -20.29 12.55
N THR A 457 -18.82 -19.06 12.64
CA THR A 457 -17.40 -18.71 12.49
C THR A 457 -17.15 -17.44 13.29
N ASP A 458 -16.01 -17.42 13.95
CA ASP A 458 -15.44 -16.26 14.64
C ASP A 458 -14.45 -15.50 13.74
N GLN A 459 -14.13 -16.05 12.56
CA GLN A 459 -13.25 -15.47 11.56
C GLN A 459 -14.02 -15.12 10.28
N PRO A 460 -13.55 -14.10 9.52
CA PRO A 460 -14.09 -13.83 8.20
C PRO A 460 -13.83 -15.02 7.27
N PHE A 461 -14.73 -15.26 6.32
CA PHE A 461 -14.66 -16.40 5.41
C PHE A 461 -14.99 -16.00 3.98
N VAL A 462 -14.59 -16.83 3.03
CA VAL A 462 -14.79 -16.54 1.60
C VAL A 462 -15.83 -17.49 0.99
N ILE A 463 -16.76 -16.91 0.24
CA ILE A 463 -17.63 -17.64 -0.69
C ILE A 463 -17.19 -17.29 -2.11
N VAL A 464 -17.05 -18.30 -2.95
CA VAL A 464 -16.76 -18.13 -4.38
C VAL A 464 -18.05 -18.17 -5.16
N LEU A 465 -18.21 -17.22 -6.10
CA LEU A 465 -19.24 -17.21 -7.10
C LEU A 465 -18.62 -17.54 -8.46
N ASP A 466 -18.99 -18.69 -9.03
CA ASP A 466 -18.71 -18.95 -10.44
C ASP A 466 -19.72 -18.19 -11.28
N LEU A 467 -19.23 -17.34 -12.19
CA LEU A 467 -20.06 -16.49 -13.02
C LEU A 467 -20.35 -17.13 -14.38
N LYS A 468 -21.55 -16.87 -14.90
CA LYS A 468 -21.93 -17.13 -16.29
C LYS A 468 -22.35 -15.86 -17.01
N ASP A 469 -22.16 -15.84 -18.32
CA ASP A 469 -22.60 -14.74 -19.16
C ASP A 469 -24.14 -14.58 -19.13
N ASN A 470 -24.59 -13.33 -19.04
CA ASN A 470 -25.99 -12.94 -19.06
C ASN A 470 -26.21 -11.69 -19.94
N SER A 471 -25.29 -11.43 -20.87
CA SER A 471 -25.33 -10.28 -21.79
C SER A 471 -26.60 -10.21 -22.66
N THR A 472 -27.22 -11.36 -22.95
CA THR A 472 -28.41 -11.47 -23.81
C THR A 472 -29.75 -11.31 -23.09
N ASP A 473 -29.72 -11.07 -21.77
CA ASP A 473 -30.92 -10.95 -20.94
C ASP A 473 -31.74 -9.68 -21.24
N LYS A 474 -32.95 -9.89 -21.76
CA LYS A 474 -33.91 -8.81 -22.12
C LYS A 474 -34.92 -8.48 -21.02
N GLY A 475 -34.81 -9.08 -19.83
CA GLY A 475 -35.76 -8.84 -18.75
C GLY A 475 -35.75 -7.41 -18.22
N SER A 476 -36.88 -6.97 -17.67
CA SER A 476 -37.06 -5.65 -17.07
C SER A 476 -37.63 -5.75 -15.65
N TYR A 477 -37.41 -4.72 -14.85
CA TYR A 477 -37.95 -4.56 -13.51
C TYR A 477 -39.49 -4.58 -13.55
N GLN A 478 -40.10 -5.34 -12.65
CA GLN A 478 -41.55 -5.47 -12.53
C GLN A 478 -41.92 -5.27 -11.05
N GLN A 479 -42.39 -4.07 -10.70
CA GLN A 479 -42.71 -3.65 -9.33
C GLN A 479 -43.65 -4.61 -8.58
N ALA A 480 -44.47 -5.40 -9.28
CA ALA A 480 -45.39 -6.35 -8.68
C ALA A 480 -44.78 -7.74 -8.38
N LYS A 481 -43.52 -8.01 -8.78
CA LYS A 481 -42.84 -9.31 -8.65
C LYS A 481 -41.55 -9.29 -7.81
N THR A 482 -41.19 -8.13 -7.28
CA THR A 482 -39.98 -7.82 -6.51
C THR A 482 -40.38 -6.98 -5.33
#